data_AF-A0A0P9GF45-F1
#
_entry.id   AF-A0A0P9GF45-F1
#
_cell.length_a   1.000
_cell.length_b   1.000
_cell.length_c   1.000
_cell.angle_alpha   90.00
_cell.angle_beta   90.00
_cell.angle_gamma   90.00
#
_symmetry.space_group_name_H-M   'P 1'
#
loop_
_entity.id
_entity.type
_entity.pdbx_description
1 polymer ?
#
loop_
_entity_poly.entity_id
_entity_poly.type
_entity_poly.pdbx_seq_one_letter_code
_entity_poly.pdbx_strand_id
1 'polypeptide(L)'
;MSAEPHKYWPSVGTTYPHWADLLLATQLAAARAGFNYLGRYFDQRRPAQLSIVCMVHSTQMRASGCTHSLVEAVAVDPKDVTGGWRVSKINAQNLDAQRHPMHTGGIGLSYWLKTSTDTLILRPGDIVRGLRAMHTVEGALRAQGRRDGRFLACRTVPPSRGSVHPAYLITCVLDATCCEFLVRFEGLGPDAGGEDGWRCLEIRTKHSCTSTASSPSKKLEWRLDFWPQVTLVEGRIGKPFSRSASTKSGQHEVLSDRFIGPFPVQTLVLSSLAPYRSSSPPLMPALADADSSDSPTALASLLPDRQALASAEKDLADASTAVDKIKSDLAAAEKRAAEKRGRVEKKRAKLQRRLERERSKRKSVKEGPRSKDKKRDVKRAGERKKKAEMLALSD
;
A
#
# COMPACT_ATOMS: atom_id res chain seq x y z
N MET A 1 -25.27 -16.78 5.64
CA MET A 1 -24.44 -17.49 6.62
C MET A 1 -23.01 -17.00 6.48
N SER A 2 -22.44 -16.38 7.52
CA SER A 2 -21.06 -15.88 7.49
C SER A 2 -20.12 -17.06 7.72
N ALA A 3 -19.44 -17.53 6.67
CA ALA A 3 -18.41 -18.55 6.83
C ALA A 3 -17.31 -17.99 7.75
N GLU A 4 -16.96 -18.72 8.80
CA GLU A 4 -15.86 -18.32 9.67
C GLU A 4 -14.55 -18.29 8.86
N PRO A 5 -13.70 -17.26 9.07
CA PRO A 5 -12.39 -17.21 8.44
C PRO A 5 -11.57 -18.46 8.76
N HIS A 6 -10.96 -19.04 7.74
CA HIS A 6 -10.07 -20.18 7.94
C HIS A 6 -8.88 -19.80 8.85
N LYS A 7 -8.43 -20.74 9.70
CA LYS A 7 -7.47 -20.51 10.81
C LYS A 7 -6.13 -19.83 10.47
N TYR A 8 -5.75 -19.76 9.18
CA TYR A 8 -4.51 -19.13 8.73
C TYR A 8 -4.65 -17.62 8.53
N TRP A 9 -5.87 -17.10 8.35
CA TRP A 9 -6.10 -15.66 8.35
C TRP A 9 -5.84 -15.09 9.75
N PRO A 10 -5.32 -13.86 9.87
CA PRO A 10 -5.23 -13.19 11.16
C PRO A 10 -6.62 -13.06 11.80
N SER A 11 -6.80 -13.52 13.04
CA SER A 11 -8.09 -13.46 13.74
C SER A 11 -8.34 -12.09 14.39
N VAL A 12 -9.60 -11.66 14.50
CA VAL A 12 -9.99 -10.44 15.22
C VAL A 12 -9.47 -10.48 16.65
N GLY A 13 -8.97 -9.35 17.15
CA GLY A 13 -8.36 -9.22 18.47
C GLY A 13 -6.90 -9.69 18.55
N THR A 14 -6.36 -10.34 17.52
CA THR A 14 -4.94 -10.70 17.49
C THR A 14 -4.07 -9.47 17.29
N THR A 15 -3.02 -9.36 18.09
CA THR A 15 -1.99 -8.32 17.98
C THR A 15 -0.72 -8.86 17.32
N TYR A 16 -0.11 -8.04 16.48
CA TYR A 16 1.21 -8.24 15.90
C TYR A 16 2.16 -7.13 16.38
N PRO A 17 3.45 -7.40 16.58
CA PRO A 17 4.40 -6.40 17.08
C PRO A 17 4.59 -5.20 16.12
N HIS A 18 4.38 -5.42 14.82
CA HIS A 18 4.54 -4.41 13.79
C HIS A 18 3.53 -4.65 12.65
N TRP A 19 3.09 -3.60 11.94
CA TRP A 19 2.13 -3.75 10.85
C TRP A 19 2.67 -4.63 9.70
N ALA A 20 3.99 -4.66 9.51
CA ALA A 20 4.63 -5.48 8.46
C ALA A 20 4.45 -6.98 8.73
N ASP A 21 4.45 -7.38 10.00
CA ASP A 21 4.17 -8.77 10.40
C ASP A 21 2.70 -9.13 10.16
N LEU A 22 1.78 -8.20 10.42
CA LEU A 22 0.37 -8.40 10.09
C LEU A 22 0.15 -8.50 8.57
N LEU A 23 0.80 -7.62 7.80
CA LEU A 23 0.75 -7.67 6.33
C LEU A 23 1.30 -9.00 5.81
N LEU A 24 2.46 -9.43 6.32
CA LEU A 24 3.06 -10.71 5.96
C LEU A 24 2.13 -11.88 6.32
N ALA A 25 1.59 -11.93 7.55
CA ALA A 25 0.65 -12.97 7.95
C ALA A 25 -0.55 -13.05 7.00
N THR A 26 -1.04 -11.90 6.52
CA THR A 26 -2.15 -11.82 5.57
C THR A 26 -1.71 -12.25 4.16
N GLN A 27 -0.52 -11.87 3.71
CA GLN A 27 0.05 -12.30 2.43
C GLN A 27 0.27 -13.82 2.38
N LEU A 28 0.77 -14.42 3.47
CA LEU A 28 0.89 -15.88 3.57
C LEU A 28 -0.49 -16.55 3.59
N ALA A 29 -1.46 -16.00 4.32
CA ALA A 29 -2.83 -16.54 4.31
C ALA A 29 -3.45 -16.49 2.90
N ALA A 30 -3.26 -15.39 2.17
CA ALA A 30 -3.74 -15.22 0.80
C ALA A 30 -3.01 -16.15 -0.18
N ALA A 31 -1.68 -16.22 -0.13
CA ALA A 31 -0.90 -17.09 -1.02
C ALA A 31 -1.33 -18.56 -0.84
N ARG A 32 -1.59 -18.98 0.40
CA ARG A 32 -2.19 -20.27 0.70
C ARG A 32 -3.60 -20.41 0.12
N ALA A 33 -4.44 -19.39 0.24
CA ALA A 33 -5.78 -19.36 -0.38
C ALA A 33 -5.73 -19.24 -1.91
N GLY A 34 -4.53 -19.15 -2.50
CA GLY A 34 -4.30 -19.23 -3.92
C GLY A 34 -4.22 -17.89 -4.65
N PHE A 35 -3.88 -16.80 -3.96
CA PHE A 35 -3.66 -15.48 -4.57
C PHE A 35 -2.65 -14.63 -3.78
N ASN A 36 -1.91 -13.74 -4.43
CA ASN A 36 -0.81 -12.99 -3.78
C ASN A 36 -0.89 -11.45 -3.93
N TYR A 37 -1.88 -10.93 -4.63
CA TYR A 37 -2.03 -9.50 -4.90
C TYR A 37 -2.66 -8.77 -3.71
N LEU A 38 -1.87 -8.58 -2.66
CA LEU A 38 -2.29 -7.80 -1.49
C LEU A 38 -1.54 -6.49 -1.40
N GLY A 39 -2.27 -5.46 -0.99
CA GLY A 39 -1.73 -4.17 -0.63
C GLY A 39 -2.19 -3.74 0.73
N ARG A 40 -1.69 -2.57 1.12
CA ARG A 40 -2.12 -1.91 2.33
C ARG A 40 -2.50 -0.47 2.07
N TYR A 41 -3.35 0.05 2.93
CA TYR A 41 -3.84 1.41 2.89
C TYR A 41 -3.92 1.93 4.32
N PHE A 42 -3.20 3.00 4.62
CA PHE A 42 -3.38 3.76 5.85
C PHE A 42 -4.43 4.83 5.62
N ASP A 43 -5.41 4.92 6.51
CA ASP A 43 -6.39 6.01 6.45
C ASP A 43 -5.67 7.34 6.73
N GLN A 44 -5.57 8.22 5.73
CA GLN A 44 -4.90 9.51 5.88
C GLN A 44 -5.49 10.39 6.98
N ARG A 45 -6.79 10.20 7.29
CA ARG A 45 -7.47 10.94 8.36
C ARG A 45 -7.29 10.27 9.72
N ARG A 46 -6.93 8.99 9.73
CA ARG A 46 -6.79 8.16 10.93
C ARG A 46 -5.57 7.26 10.76
N PRO A 47 -4.34 7.81 10.89
CA PRO A 47 -3.11 7.07 10.60
C PRO A 47 -2.91 5.84 11.50
N ALA A 48 -3.56 5.80 12.66
CA ALA A 48 -3.67 4.62 13.52
C ALA A 48 -4.62 3.53 12.98
N GLN A 49 -5.10 3.64 11.74
CA GLN A 49 -5.94 2.65 11.07
C GLN A 49 -5.29 2.18 9.77
N LEU A 50 -5.24 0.86 9.63
CA LEU A 50 -4.66 0.14 8.51
C LEU A 50 -5.72 -0.78 7.91
N SER A 51 -5.86 -0.72 6.59
CA SER A 51 -6.63 -1.68 5.80
C SER A 51 -5.70 -2.46 4.90
N ILE A 52 -5.75 -3.79 4.97
CA ILE A 52 -5.12 -4.69 4.01
C ILE A 52 -6.18 -5.05 2.97
N VAL A 53 -5.88 -4.75 1.71
CA VAL A 53 -6.83 -4.83 0.61
C VAL A 53 -6.31 -5.78 -0.46
N CYS A 54 -7.23 -6.43 -1.18
CA CYS A 54 -6.89 -7.03 -2.46
C CYS A 54 -6.47 -5.92 -3.44
N MET A 55 -5.42 -6.14 -4.24
CA MET A 55 -4.92 -5.23 -5.26
C MET A 55 -4.76 -5.91 -6.62
N VAL A 56 -5.61 -6.88 -6.95
CA VAL A 56 -5.59 -7.47 -8.30
C VAL A 56 -5.79 -6.37 -9.34
N HIS A 57 -4.80 -6.25 -10.22
CA HIS A 57 -4.79 -5.25 -11.28
C HIS A 57 -5.94 -5.46 -12.25
N SER A 58 -6.50 -4.33 -12.65
CA SER A 58 -6.99 -4.18 -14.00
C SER A 58 -5.95 -4.72 -14.99
N THR A 59 -6.31 -5.75 -15.75
CA THR A 59 -5.66 -5.99 -17.03
C THR A 59 -5.71 -4.69 -17.87
N GLN A 60 -4.87 -4.55 -18.90
CA GLN A 60 -4.92 -3.40 -19.82
C GLN A 60 -6.34 -3.11 -20.38
N MET A 61 -7.27 -4.07 -20.27
CA MET A 61 -8.67 -3.96 -20.66
C MET A 61 -9.63 -3.43 -19.56
N ARG A 62 -9.20 -3.09 -18.34
CA ARG A 62 -10.10 -2.61 -17.27
C ARG A 62 -9.65 -1.30 -16.64
N ALA A 63 -10.60 -0.43 -16.30
CA ALA A 63 -10.32 0.87 -15.69
C ALA A 63 -10.33 0.85 -14.15
N SER A 64 -10.78 -0.24 -13.53
CA SER A 64 -10.86 -0.39 -12.07
C SER A 64 -10.19 -1.68 -11.59
N GLY A 65 -9.29 -1.56 -10.62
CA GLY A 65 -8.71 -2.70 -9.90
C GLY A 65 -9.63 -3.18 -8.77
N CYS A 66 -9.38 -4.40 -8.28
CA CYS A 66 -9.99 -4.85 -7.04
C CYS A 66 -9.37 -4.07 -5.87
N THR A 67 -10.19 -3.56 -4.96
CA THR A 67 -9.76 -2.83 -3.73
C THR A 67 -10.54 -3.28 -2.50
N HIS A 68 -11.11 -4.50 -2.53
CA HIS A 68 -11.88 -5.04 -1.43
C HIS A 68 -11.00 -5.19 -0.18
N SER A 69 -11.45 -4.61 0.93
CA SER A 69 -10.79 -4.77 2.23
C SER A 69 -10.90 -6.22 2.70
N LEU A 70 -9.77 -6.78 3.13
CA LEU A 70 -9.66 -8.14 3.66
C LEU A 70 -9.59 -8.12 5.17
N VAL A 71 -8.68 -7.30 5.70
CA VAL A 71 -8.37 -7.17 7.12
C VAL A 71 -8.28 -5.68 7.43
N GLU A 72 -8.94 -5.25 8.50
CA GLU A 72 -8.76 -3.93 9.08
C GLU A 72 -8.06 -4.10 10.44
N ALA A 73 -7.17 -3.18 10.75
CA ALA A 73 -6.40 -3.17 11.98
C ALA A 73 -6.23 -1.75 12.50
N VAL A 74 -5.99 -1.68 13.80
CA VAL A 74 -5.73 -0.43 14.52
C VAL A 74 -4.42 -0.55 15.27
N ALA A 75 -3.70 0.56 15.40
CA ALA A 75 -2.55 0.62 16.30
C ALA A 75 -3.02 0.34 17.74
N VAL A 76 -2.24 -0.44 18.50
CA VAL A 76 -2.53 -0.76 19.90
C VAL A 76 -2.47 0.50 20.76
N ASP A 77 -1.46 1.33 20.51
CA ASP A 77 -1.40 2.71 21.00
C ASP A 77 -1.62 3.66 19.81
N PRO A 78 -2.73 4.44 19.79
CA PRO A 78 -2.97 5.43 18.74
C PRO A 78 -1.88 6.49 18.60
N LYS A 79 -1.06 6.71 19.63
CA LYS A 79 0.08 7.66 19.62
C LYS A 79 1.35 7.06 19.04
N ASP A 80 1.45 5.72 18.99
CA ASP A 80 2.59 5.00 18.44
C ASP A 80 2.14 4.09 17.28
N VAL A 81 2.13 4.66 16.08
CA VAL A 81 1.82 3.94 14.84
C VAL A 81 2.94 2.99 14.38
N THR A 82 4.12 3.09 15.01
CA THR A 82 5.26 2.20 14.73
C THR A 82 5.24 0.95 15.60
N GLY A 83 4.50 0.98 16.71
CA GLY A 83 4.34 -0.13 17.63
C GLY A 83 3.39 -1.21 17.15
N GLY A 84 2.76 -1.88 18.12
CA GLY A 84 1.90 -3.03 17.88
C GLY A 84 0.60 -2.70 17.14
N TRP A 85 0.11 -3.65 16.34
CA TRP A 85 -1.13 -3.53 15.56
C TRP A 85 -2.10 -4.65 15.91
N ARG A 86 -3.35 -4.31 16.21
CA ARG A 86 -4.44 -5.24 16.54
C ARG A 86 -5.42 -5.35 15.38
N VAL A 87 -5.76 -6.58 14.99
CA VAL A 87 -6.82 -6.84 14.00
C VAL A 87 -8.17 -6.43 14.59
N SER A 88 -8.83 -5.46 13.97
CA SER A 88 -10.15 -4.98 14.40
C SER A 88 -11.28 -5.66 13.65
N LYS A 89 -11.08 -6.01 12.38
CA LYS A 89 -12.13 -6.59 11.54
C LYS A 89 -11.55 -7.48 10.43
N ILE A 90 -12.30 -8.52 10.08
CA ILE A 90 -12.01 -9.39 8.94
C ILE A 90 -13.26 -9.45 8.07
N ASN A 91 -13.09 -9.21 6.78
CA ASN A 91 -14.17 -9.34 5.81
C ASN A 91 -14.16 -10.75 5.23
N ALA A 92 -14.76 -11.72 5.94
CA ALA A 92 -14.75 -13.13 5.58
C ALA A 92 -15.16 -13.43 4.12
N GLN A 93 -16.09 -12.63 3.58
CA GLN A 93 -16.57 -12.75 2.20
C GLN A 93 -15.49 -12.49 1.15
N ASN A 94 -14.45 -11.71 1.51
CA ASN A 94 -13.36 -11.31 0.62
C ASN A 94 -12.09 -12.15 0.83
N LEU A 95 -12.10 -13.14 1.72
CA LEU A 95 -10.92 -13.97 1.98
C LEU A 95 -10.68 -15.03 0.91
N ASP A 96 -11.65 -15.22 0.03
CA ASP A 96 -11.59 -16.13 -1.10
C ASP A 96 -11.64 -15.31 -2.39
N ALA A 97 -10.52 -15.31 -3.10
CA ALA A 97 -10.37 -14.49 -4.29
C ALA A 97 -11.31 -14.90 -5.43
N GLN A 98 -11.81 -16.14 -5.44
CA GLN A 98 -12.83 -16.57 -6.40
C GLN A 98 -14.18 -15.86 -6.19
N ARG A 99 -14.42 -15.33 -4.98
CA ARG A 99 -15.65 -14.61 -4.63
C ARG A 99 -15.60 -13.13 -4.98
N HIS A 100 -14.45 -12.63 -5.43
CA HIS A 100 -14.33 -11.25 -5.84
C HIS A 100 -14.92 -11.03 -7.22
N PRO A 101 -15.90 -10.13 -7.40
CA PRO A 101 -16.55 -9.90 -8.69
C PRO A 101 -15.60 -9.40 -9.79
N MET A 102 -14.46 -8.81 -9.41
CA MET A 102 -13.43 -8.32 -10.33
C MET A 102 -12.40 -9.38 -10.72
N HIS A 103 -12.37 -10.52 -10.04
CA HIS A 103 -11.53 -11.67 -10.41
C HIS A 103 -12.25 -12.49 -11.49
N THR A 104 -12.46 -11.91 -12.66
CA THR A 104 -13.05 -12.65 -13.78
C THR A 104 -11.94 -13.43 -14.51
N GLY A 105 -12.10 -14.74 -14.65
CA GLY A 105 -11.27 -15.56 -15.55
C GLY A 105 -10.04 -16.23 -14.93
N GLY A 106 -9.97 -16.39 -13.61
CA GLY A 106 -8.92 -17.21 -12.97
C GLY A 106 -7.49 -16.65 -13.05
N ILE A 107 -7.31 -15.46 -13.63
CA ILE A 107 -6.00 -14.81 -13.77
C ILE A 107 -5.40 -14.56 -12.39
N GLY A 108 -4.22 -15.11 -12.13
CA GLY A 108 -3.52 -14.94 -10.87
C GLY A 108 -4.12 -15.72 -9.70
N LEU A 109 -5.04 -16.65 -9.97
CA LEU A 109 -5.65 -17.53 -8.99
C LEU A 109 -5.18 -18.97 -9.13
N SER A 110 -5.06 -19.65 -8.00
CA SER A 110 -4.80 -21.08 -7.91
C SER A 110 -5.71 -21.72 -6.87
N TYR A 111 -5.76 -23.05 -6.85
CA TYR A 111 -6.40 -23.77 -5.76
C TYR A 111 -5.65 -23.57 -4.44
N TRP A 112 -6.35 -23.83 -3.35
CA TRP A 112 -5.77 -23.77 -2.01
C TRP A 112 -4.54 -24.67 -1.89
N LEU A 113 -3.47 -24.09 -1.36
CA LEU A 113 -2.23 -24.81 -1.09
C LEU A 113 -2.41 -25.75 0.09
N LYS A 114 -1.87 -26.96 -0.05
CA LYS A 114 -1.68 -27.92 1.03
C LYS A 114 -0.28 -27.73 1.61
N THR A 115 -0.10 -28.09 2.88
CA THR A 115 1.22 -28.10 3.51
C THR A 115 2.15 -29.02 2.72
N SER A 116 3.37 -28.58 2.49
CA SER A 116 4.45 -29.39 1.94
C SER A 116 5.60 -29.40 2.93
N THR A 117 6.13 -30.58 3.23
CA THR A 117 7.32 -30.76 4.07
C THR A 117 8.60 -30.71 3.25
N ASP A 118 8.49 -30.83 1.94
CA ASP A 118 9.65 -30.97 1.06
C ASP A 118 10.37 -29.62 0.92
N THR A 119 11.69 -29.65 1.11
CA THR A 119 12.53 -28.48 0.88
C THR A 119 12.46 -28.05 -0.58
N LEU A 120 12.14 -26.78 -0.81
CA LEU A 120 12.13 -26.16 -2.11
C LEU A 120 13.56 -25.75 -2.48
N ILE A 121 14.15 -26.42 -3.46
CA ILE A 121 15.44 -26.02 -4.04
C ILE A 121 15.14 -25.18 -5.27
N LEU A 122 15.68 -23.96 -5.33
CA LEU A 122 15.52 -23.07 -6.47
C LEU A 122 16.89 -22.63 -7.00
N ARG A 123 17.09 -22.80 -8.31
CA ARG A 123 18.31 -22.49 -9.04
C ARG A 123 17.99 -21.71 -10.32
N PRO A 124 18.93 -20.91 -10.84
CA PRO A 124 18.78 -20.35 -12.18
C PRO A 124 18.59 -21.45 -13.22
N GLY A 125 17.60 -21.29 -14.09
CA GLY A 125 17.20 -22.26 -15.12
C GLY A 125 15.94 -23.03 -14.78
N ASP A 126 15.64 -23.16 -13.49
CA ASP A 126 14.43 -23.86 -13.02
C ASP A 126 13.17 -23.19 -13.58
N ILE A 127 12.20 -24.02 -13.97
CA ILE A 127 10.91 -23.57 -14.50
C ILE A 127 9.84 -23.86 -13.46
N VAL A 128 9.24 -22.79 -12.95
CA VAL A 128 8.07 -22.83 -12.08
C VAL A 128 6.83 -22.82 -12.97
N ARG A 129 6.05 -23.91 -12.95
CA ARG A 129 4.83 -24.06 -13.77
C ARG A 129 3.57 -23.82 -12.95
N GLY A 130 2.70 -22.98 -13.46
CA GLY A 130 1.42 -22.67 -12.86
C GLY A 130 1.50 -21.76 -11.63
N LEU A 131 0.41 -21.04 -11.40
CA LEU A 131 0.31 -20.07 -10.30
C LEU A 131 0.43 -20.73 -8.93
N ARG A 132 0.02 -22.00 -8.82
CA ARG A 132 0.13 -22.76 -7.56
C ARG A 132 1.60 -22.91 -7.12
N ALA A 133 2.49 -23.27 -8.05
CA ALA A 133 3.90 -23.40 -7.76
C ALA A 133 4.52 -22.02 -7.48
N MET A 134 4.12 -20.98 -8.23
CA MET A 134 4.59 -19.62 -7.99
C MET A 134 4.17 -19.09 -6.61
N HIS A 135 2.93 -19.30 -6.17
CA HIS A 135 2.49 -18.96 -4.81
C HIS A 135 3.26 -19.74 -3.73
N THR A 136 3.62 -21.00 -4.01
CA THR A 136 4.46 -21.81 -3.12
C THR A 136 5.85 -21.20 -2.98
N VAL A 137 6.49 -20.85 -4.10
CA VAL A 137 7.80 -20.18 -4.15
C VAL A 137 7.76 -18.85 -3.42
N GLU A 138 6.78 -17.99 -3.71
CA GLU A 138 6.66 -16.69 -3.07
C GLU A 138 6.44 -16.80 -1.56
N GLY A 139 5.49 -17.63 -1.13
CA GLY A 139 5.18 -17.81 0.28
C GLY A 139 6.37 -18.38 1.06
N ALA A 140 7.07 -19.36 0.47
CA ALA A 140 8.27 -19.94 1.07
C ALA A 140 9.42 -18.94 1.18
N LEU A 141 9.67 -18.14 0.13
CA LEU A 141 10.67 -17.07 0.16
C LEU A 141 10.35 -16.00 1.19
N ARG A 142 9.10 -15.54 1.26
CA ARG A 142 8.66 -14.56 2.28
C ARG A 142 8.79 -15.13 3.69
N ALA A 143 8.45 -16.41 3.88
CA ALA A 143 8.58 -17.08 5.16
C ALA A 143 10.04 -17.20 5.59
N GLN A 144 10.92 -17.66 4.70
CA GLN A 144 12.37 -17.73 4.94
C GLN A 144 12.96 -16.35 5.23
N GLY A 145 12.68 -15.36 4.38
CA GLY A 145 13.13 -13.99 4.60
C GLY A 145 12.72 -13.47 5.97
N ARG A 146 11.50 -13.77 6.44
CA ARG A 146 11.05 -13.36 7.78
C ARG A 146 11.77 -14.07 8.93
N ARG A 147 12.06 -15.37 8.78
CA ARG A 147 12.89 -16.12 9.73
C ARG A 147 14.28 -15.50 9.86
N ASP A 148 14.81 -14.98 8.74
CA ASP A 148 16.09 -14.27 8.68
C ASP A 148 15.98 -12.79 9.10
N GLY A 149 14.85 -12.37 9.68
CA GLY A 149 14.60 -11.00 10.14
C GLY A 149 14.40 -9.98 9.00
N ARG A 150 13.96 -10.41 7.83
CA ARG A 150 13.76 -9.58 6.63
C ARG A 150 12.31 -9.60 6.16
N PHE A 151 11.95 -8.60 5.36
CA PHE A 151 10.70 -8.59 4.61
C PHE A 151 11.03 -8.58 3.12
N LEU A 152 10.33 -9.41 2.36
CA LEU A 152 10.46 -9.47 0.91
C LEU A 152 9.25 -8.85 0.22
N ALA A 153 9.48 -8.19 -0.90
CA ALA A 153 8.48 -7.62 -1.80
C ALA A 153 8.54 -8.33 -3.14
N CYS A 154 7.39 -8.54 -3.77
CA CYS A 154 7.28 -9.31 -5.01
C CYS A 154 6.55 -8.50 -6.07
N ARG A 155 7.27 -7.98 -7.07
CA ARG A 155 6.73 -7.10 -8.09
C ARG A 155 6.73 -7.77 -9.46
N THR A 156 5.66 -7.55 -10.21
CA THR A 156 5.63 -7.81 -11.65
C THR A 156 6.26 -6.64 -12.38
N VAL A 157 7.30 -6.91 -13.16
CA VAL A 157 7.99 -5.90 -13.99
C VAL A 157 7.50 -6.07 -15.43
N PRO A 158 7.16 -4.97 -16.12
CA PRO A 158 6.77 -5.04 -17.53
C PRO A 158 7.82 -5.77 -18.38
N PRO A 159 7.40 -6.42 -19.47
CA PRO A 159 8.33 -7.08 -20.39
C PRO A 159 9.45 -6.13 -20.83
N SER A 160 10.69 -6.60 -20.76
CA SER A 160 11.85 -5.89 -21.33
C SER A 160 11.86 -5.98 -22.85
N ARG A 161 12.58 -5.09 -23.55
CA ARG A 161 12.78 -5.18 -25.01
C ARG A 161 13.26 -6.59 -25.38
N GLY A 162 12.44 -7.33 -26.14
CA GLY A 162 12.72 -8.71 -26.58
C GLY A 162 12.02 -9.81 -25.78
N SER A 163 11.28 -9.49 -24.71
CA SER A 163 10.42 -10.45 -24.01
C SER A 163 8.96 -10.06 -24.20
N VAL A 164 8.09 -11.05 -24.40
CA VAL A 164 6.63 -10.83 -24.57
C VAL A 164 5.94 -10.82 -23.21
N HIS A 165 6.48 -11.55 -22.23
CA HIS A 165 5.82 -11.78 -20.94
C HIS A 165 6.46 -10.95 -19.83
N PRO A 166 5.68 -10.51 -18.83
CA PRO A 166 6.21 -9.75 -17.71
C PRO A 166 7.17 -10.61 -16.87
N ALA A 167 8.19 -9.95 -16.31
CA ALA A 167 9.10 -10.58 -15.36
C ALA A 167 8.49 -10.53 -13.94
N TYR A 168 8.89 -11.47 -13.10
CA TYR A 168 8.51 -11.52 -11.70
C TYR A 168 9.75 -11.36 -10.83
N LEU A 169 9.76 -10.37 -9.94
CA LEU A 169 10.93 -10.04 -9.12
C LEU A 169 10.58 -10.07 -7.64
N ILE A 170 11.41 -10.75 -6.86
CA ILE A 170 11.33 -10.80 -5.41
C ILE A 170 12.60 -10.13 -4.88
N THR A 171 12.43 -9.07 -4.08
CA THR A 171 13.52 -8.26 -3.55
C THR A 171 13.33 -8.00 -2.06
N CYS A 172 14.41 -7.74 -1.34
CA CYS A 172 14.28 -7.26 0.03
C CYS A 172 13.62 -5.87 0.06
N VAL A 173 12.81 -5.63 1.08
CA VAL A 173 12.11 -4.35 1.30
C VAL A 173 13.01 -3.35 2.01
N LEU A 174 13.83 -3.85 2.94
CA LEU A 174 14.78 -3.04 3.68
C LEU A 174 15.82 -2.56 2.68
N ASP A 175 15.77 -1.26 2.39
CA ASP A 175 16.58 -0.62 1.36
C ASP A 175 16.35 -1.22 -0.04
N ALA A 176 15.10 -1.13 -0.53
CA ALA A 176 14.70 -1.61 -1.85
C ALA A 176 15.60 -1.08 -3.01
N THR A 177 16.33 0.01 -2.78
CA THR A 177 17.31 0.59 -3.68
C THR A 177 18.69 -0.07 -3.60
N CYS A 178 19.20 -0.41 -2.41
CA CYS A 178 20.59 -0.87 -2.25
C CYS A 178 20.77 -2.32 -1.78
N CYS A 179 19.72 -3.01 -1.33
CA CYS A 179 19.85 -4.42 -0.94
C CYS A 179 20.17 -5.30 -2.16
N GLU A 180 21.24 -6.11 -2.05
CA GLU A 180 21.72 -7.01 -3.12
C GLU A 180 20.79 -8.21 -3.38
N PHE A 181 20.01 -8.63 -2.37
CA PHE A 181 19.11 -9.77 -2.47
C PHE A 181 18.10 -9.63 -3.62
N LEU A 182 18.03 -10.64 -4.48
CA LEU A 182 17.17 -10.67 -5.65
C LEU A 182 16.88 -12.11 -6.07
N VAL A 183 15.60 -12.40 -6.31
CA VAL A 183 15.18 -13.56 -7.11
C VAL A 183 14.38 -13.03 -8.30
N ARG A 184 14.84 -13.33 -9.51
CA ARG A 184 14.22 -12.86 -10.76
C ARG A 184 13.73 -14.04 -11.58
N PHE A 185 12.51 -13.92 -12.07
CA PHE A 185 11.93 -14.80 -13.05
C PHE A 185 11.55 -14.05 -14.32
N GLU A 186 11.62 -14.76 -15.45
CA GLU A 186 11.03 -14.35 -16.72
C GLU A 186 9.79 -15.19 -17.01
N GLY A 187 8.71 -14.56 -17.44
CA GLY A 187 7.53 -15.27 -17.92
C GLY A 187 7.82 -15.99 -19.24
N LEU A 188 7.39 -17.24 -19.36
CA LEU A 188 7.54 -18.07 -20.56
C LEU A 188 6.25 -18.14 -21.41
N GLY A 189 5.15 -17.56 -20.92
CA GLY A 189 3.82 -17.76 -21.48
C GLY A 189 3.22 -19.10 -21.06
N PRO A 190 1.99 -19.40 -21.50
CA PRO A 190 1.33 -20.66 -21.23
C PRO A 190 2.02 -21.80 -22.00
N ASP A 191 2.19 -22.94 -21.35
CA ASP A 191 2.67 -24.16 -21.99
C ASP A 191 1.54 -24.89 -22.77
N ALA A 192 1.85 -26.07 -23.32
CA ALA A 192 0.86 -26.87 -24.05
C ALA A 192 -0.36 -27.27 -23.20
N GLY A 193 -0.23 -27.26 -21.86
CA GLY A 193 -1.34 -27.47 -20.92
C GLY A 193 -2.11 -26.20 -20.57
N GLY A 194 -1.73 -25.05 -21.13
CA GLY A 194 -2.35 -23.76 -20.85
C GLY A 194 -1.91 -23.13 -19.53
N GLU A 195 -0.90 -23.68 -18.85
CA GLU A 195 -0.39 -23.13 -17.60
C GLU A 195 0.74 -22.14 -17.84
N ASP A 196 0.64 -20.95 -17.26
CA ASP A 196 1.73 -19.97 -17.28
C ASP A 196 3.01 -20.55 -16.64
N GLY A 197 4.14 -20.36 -17.32
CA GLY A 197 5.46 -20.74 -16.82
C GLY A 197 6.32 -19.53 -16.46
N TRP A 198 7.21 -19.71 -15.48
CA TRP A 198 8.24 -18.75 -15.12
C TRP A 198 9.60 -19.41 -15.01
N ARG A 199 10.59 -18.93 -15.75
CA ARG A 199 11.98 -19.38 -15.63
C ARG A 199 12.73 -18.53 -14.63
N CYS A 200 13.37 -19.15 -13.64
CA CYS A 200 14.28 -18.45 -12.75
C CYS A 200 15.54 -18.03 -13.52
N LEU A 201 15.83 -16.73 -13.57
CA LEU A 201 16.97 -16.18 -14.30
C LEU A 201 18.14 -15.81 -13.40
N GLU A 202 17.87 -15.31 -12.20
CA GLU A 202 18.92 -14.75 -11.34
C GLU A 202 18.53 -14.91 -9.88
N ILE A 203 19.47 -15.42 -9.09
CA ILE A 203 19.36 -15.57 -7.65
C ILE A 203 20.59 -14.95 -7.01
N ARG A 204 20.36 -13.97 -6.15
CA ARG A 204 21.34 -13.36 -5.24
C ARG A 204 20.80 -13.52 -3.83
N THR A 205 21.50 -14.28 -2.99
CA THR A 205 21.05 -14.59 -1.62
C THR A 205 21.59 -13.60 -0.60
N LYS A 206 22.69 -12.94 -0.92
CA LYS A 206 23.32 -11.96 -0.03
C LYS A 206 22.40 -10.76 0.22
N HIS A 207 22.14 -10.49 1.50
CA HIS A 207 21.54 -9.25 1.96
C HIS A 207 22.64 -8.27 2.35
N SER A 208 22.65 -7.07 1.77
CA SER A 208 23.55 -5.97 2.17
C SER A 208 22.94 -5.03 3.22
N CYS A 209 21.65 -5.19 3.54
CA CYS A 209 20.97 -4.40 4.56
C CYS A 209 21.11 -5.03 5.97
N THR A 210 20.93 -4.25 7.03
CA THR A 210 20.89 -4.74 8.44
C THR A 210 19.46 -5.04 8.88
N SER A 211 19.24 -6.14 9.60
CA SER A 211 17.89 -6.55 10.00
C SER A 211 17.42 -5.63 11.13
N THR A 212 16.24 -5.04 10.95
CA THR A 212 15.58 -4.23 11.98
C THR A 212 14.30 -4.89 12.48
N ALA A 213 13.97 -6.09 11.99
CA ALA A 213 12.78 -6.81 12.39
C ALA A 213 13.02 -7.52 13.72
N SER A 214 12.08 -7.36 14.65
CA SER A 214 12.06 -8.15 15.89
C SER A 214 11.81 -9.63 15.61
N SER A 215 12.01 -10.49 16.61
CA SER A 215 11.67 -11.91 16.48
C SER A 215 10.18 -12.09 16.14
N PRO A 216 9.82 -13.03 15.25
CA PRO A 216 8.42 -13.30 14.93
C PRO A 216 7.61 -13.66 16.19
N SER A 217 6.37 -13.19 16.28
CA SER A 217 5.46 -13.68 17.34
C SER A 217 5.12 -15.15 17.14
N LYS A 218 4.83 -15.91 18.21
CA LYS A 218 4.40 -17.32 18.14
C LYS A 218 3.27 -17.58 17.12
N LYS A 219 2.34 -16.64 17.00
CA LYS A 219 1.23 -16.71 16.02
C LYS A 219 1.70 -16.56 14.58
N LEU A 220 2.73 -15.74 14.34
CA LEU A 220 3.36 -15.61 13.03
C LEU A 220 4.23 -16.84 12.74
N GLU A 221 5.04 -17.31 13.68
CA GLU A 221 5.88 -18.52 13.54
C GLU A 221 5.07 -19.71 13.03
N TRP A 222 3.95 -20.01 13.67
CA TRP A 222 3.05 -21.08 13.23
C TRP A 222 2.57 -20.95 11.77
N ARG A 223 2.44 -19.71 11.25
CA ARG A 223 2.11 -19.46 9.83
C ARG A 223 3.32 -19.59 8.92
N LEU A 224 4.52 -19.25 9.39
CA LEU A 224 5.77 -19.46 8.67
C LEU A 224 6.00 -20.96 8.46
N ASP A 225 5.71 -21.78 9.46
CA ASP A 225 5.94 -23.24 9.46
C ASP A 225 5.04 -24.02 8.51
N PHE A 226 3.99 -23.39 7.97
CA PHE A 226 3.23 -23.96 6.87
C PHE A 226 4.06 -24.10 5.58
N TRP A 227 5.03 -23.21 5.40
CA TRP A 227 5.78 -23.09 4.15
C TRP A 227 7.05 -23.92 4.17
N PRO A 228 7.39 -24.57 3.04
CA PRO A 228 8.61 -25.35 2.95
C PRO A 228 9.84 -24.48 3.18
N GLN A 229 10.91 -25.10 3.68
CA GLN A 229 12.22 -24.44 3.69
C GLN A 229 12.71 -24.22 2.26
N VAL A 230 13.50 -23.17 2.05
CA VAL A 230 14.02 -22.83 0.73
C VAL A 230 15.54 -22.89 0.72
N THR A 231 16.09 -23.64 -0.23
CA THR A 231 17.52 -23.62 -0.54
C THR A 231 17.71 -22.90 -1.86
N LEU A 232 18.36 -21.74 -1.79
CA LEU A 232 18.65 -20.91 -2.95
C LEU A 232 20.07 -21.17 -3.44
N VAL A 233 20.21 -21.54 -4.71
CA VAL A 233 21.52 -21.65 -5.36
C VAL A 233 21.81 -20.37 -6.11
N GLU A 234 22.86 -19.67 -5.71
CA GLU A 234 23.26 -18.43 -6.37
C GLU A 234 23.69 -18.66 -7.81
N GLY A 235 23.36 -17.69 -8.66
CA GLY A 235 23.79 -17.70 -10.04
C GLY A 235 22.89 -16.88 -10.95
N ARG A 236 23.20 -16.95 -12.25
CA ARG A 236 22.57 -16.13 -13.28
C ARG A 236 22.57 -16.84 -14.63
N ILE A 237 21.47 -16.73 -15.35
CA ILE A 237 21.35 -17.09 -16.77
C ILE A 237 21.02 -15.83 -17.58
N GLY A 238 21.74 -15.62 -18.67
CA GLY A 238 21.52 -14.52 -19.60
C GLY A 238 22.09 -13.17 -19.16
N LYS A 239 21.69 -12.10 -19.86
CA LYS A 239 22.29 -10.76 -19.72
C LYS A 239 22.04 -10.11 -18.35
N PRO A 240 22.98 -9.28 -17.85
CA PRO A 240 22.81 -8.38 -16.71
C PRO A 240 21.45 -7.70 -16.66
N PHE A 241 20.71 -7.88 -15.56
CA PHE A 241 19.64 -6.95 -15.24
C PHE A 241 20.33 -5.67 -14.78
N SER A 242 20.47 -4.72 -15.70
CA SER A 242 20.81 -3.36 -15.30
C SER A 242 19.60 -2.82 -14.55
N ARG A 243 19.68 -2.77 -13.21
CA ARG A 243 18.86 -1.82 -12.46
C ARG A 243 19.27 -0.46 -12.98
N SER A 244 18.45 0.17 -13.80
CA SER A 244 18.66 1.57 -14.15
C SER A 244 18.81 2.32 -12.83
N ALA A 245 20.01 2.82 -12.54
CA ALA A 245 20.21 3.72 -11.42
C ALA A 245 19.20 4.86 -11.63
N SER A 246 18.36 5.10 -10.63
CA SER A 246 17.44 6.24 -10.65
C SER A 246 18.29 7.51 -10.43
N THR A 247 19.06 7.89 -11.45
CA THR A 247 19.70 9.21 -11.55
C THR A 247 18.66 10.20 -12.07
N LYS A 248 17.65 10.46 -11.25
CA LYS A 248 16.85 11.70 -11.34
C LYS A 248 16.61 12.21 -9.94
N SER A 249 17.40 13.22 -9.60
CA SER A 249 17.14 14.16 -8.51
C SER A 249 15.71 14.70 -8.58
N GLY A 250 15.06 14.81 -7.44
CA GLY A 250 14.11 15.90 -7.18
C GLY A 250 12.65 15.74 -7.61
N GLN A 251 12.21 14.61 -8.16
CA GLN A 251 10.77 14.31 -8.22
C GLN A 251 10.53 12.87 -7.78
N HIS A 252 10.01 12.71 -6.57
CA HIS A 252 9.27 11.52 -6.14
C HIS A 252 8.10 11.34 -7.12
N GLU A 253 8.37 10.71 -8.25
CA GLU A 253 7.34 10.07 -9.02
C GLU A 253 6.78 9.00 -8.10
N VAL A 254 5.61 9.29 -7.52
CA VAL A 254 4.81 8.39 -6.71
C VAL A 254 4.36 7.25 -7.64
N LEU A 255 5.30 6.42 -8.04
CA LEU A 255 5.06 5.10 -8.60
C LEU A 255 4.56 4.24 -7.46
N SER A 256 3.27 4.46 -7.18
CA SER A 256 2.37 3.69 -6.33
C SER A 256 3.07 2.63 -5.47
N ASP A 257 3.38 3.01 -4.23
CA ASP A 257 3.09 2.35 -2.93
C ASP A 257 2.37 0.97 -2.97
N ARG A 258 2.80 0.05 -3.84
CA ARG A 258 2.25 -1.31 -3.98
C ARG A 258 2.99 -2.34 -3.13
N PHE A 259 4.09 -1.93 -2.53
CA PHE A 259 4.97 -2.80 -1.78
C PHE A 259 5.40 -2.10 -0.55
N ILE A 260 5.23 -2.80 0.57
CA ILE A 260 5.76 -2.49 1.89
C ILE A 260 6.33 -1.05 1.96
N GLY A 261 5.46 -0.04 1.86
CA GLY A 261 5.85 1.38 1.89
C GLY A 261 6.81 1.68 3.05
N PRO A 262 7.53 2.80 3.00
CA PRO A 262 8.81 3.00 3.67
C PRO A 262 8.81 2.35 5.04
N PHE A 263 9.58 1.27 5.17
CA PHE A 263 9.94 0.76 6.48
C PHE A 263 10.57 1.94 7.22
N PRO A 264 10.27 2.18 8.51
CA PRO A 264 11.08 3.11 9.27
C PRO A 264 12.48 2.50 9.35
N VAL A 265 13.32 2.83 8.37
CA VAL A 265 14.75 2.82 8.57
C VAL A 265 14.91 3.86 9.67
N GLN A 266 15.17 3.41 10.89
CA GLN A 266 15.85 4.28 11.83
C GLN A 266 17.14 4.62 11.10
N THR A 267 17.15 5.75 10.40
CA THR A 267 18.37 6.40 9.96
C THR A 267 19.05 6.75 11.27
N LEU A 268 19.84 5.81 11.79
CA LEU A 268 20.97 6.13 12.64
C LEU A 268 21.88 6.95 11.74
N VAL A 269 21.57 8.24 11.64
CA VAL A 269 22.57 9.25 11.40
C VAL A 269 23.45 9.21 12.64
N LEU A 270 24.34 8.23 12.69
CA LEU A 270 25.56 8.32 13.47
C LEU A 270 26.37 9.39 12.76
N SER A 271 26.03 10.65 13.06
CA SER A 271 27.00 11.72 13.10
C SER A 271 28.06 11.25 14.10
N SER A 272 29.04 10.52 13.59
CA SER A 272 30.32 10.29 14.21
C SER A 272 30.98 11.66 14.35
N LEU A 273 30.55 12.43 15.35
CA LEU A 273 31.42 13.43 15.97
C LEU A 273 32.55 12.61 16.57
N ALA A 274 33.72 12.75 15.97
CA ALA A 274 34.96 12.19 16.49
C ALA A 274 35.06 12.54 17.99
N PRO A 275 35.42 11.59 18.86
CA PRO A 275 35.67 11.90 20.25
C PRO A 275 36.92 12.80 20.28
N TYR A 276 36.68 14.08 20.55
CA TYR A 276 37.71 15.03 20.94
C TYR A 276 38.37 14.47 22.20
N ARG A 277 39.52 13.81 22.04
CA ARG A 277 40.37 13.43 23.17
C ARG A 277 40.90 14.73 23.78
N SER A 278 40.20 15.17 24.82
CA SER A 278 40.73 16.07 25.82
C SER A 278 41.90 15.36 26.51
N SER A 279 43.11 15.60 26.01
CA SER A 279 44.34 15.40 26.77
C SER A 279 45.02 16.76 26.89
N SER A 280 44.70 17.45 27.97
CA SER A 280 45.45 18.62 28.44
C SER A 280 46.91 18.23 28.65
N PRO A 281 47.88 18.92 28.04
CA PRO A 281 49.24 18.96 28.55
C PRO A 281 49.33 20.01 29.67
N PRO A 282 50.19 19.80 30.68
CA PRO A 282 50.38 20.76 31.76
C PRO A 282 51.11 22.01 31.26
N LEU A 283 50.70 23.15 31.80
CA LEU A 283 51.32 24.46 31.62
C LEU A 283 52.78 24.42 32.08
N MET A 284 53.70 24.73 31.17
CA MET A 284 55.05 25.20 31.49
C MET A 284 55.22 26.60 30.90
N PRO A 285 55.70 27.59 31.67
CA PRO A 285 56.07 28.89 31.14
C PRO A 285 57.53 28.83 30.67
N ALA A 286 57.76 29.01 29.38
CA ALA A 286 59.07 29.35 28.85
C ALA A 286 58.98 30.71 28.19
N LEU A 287 59.72 31.64 28.79
CA LEU A 287 60.02 32.97 28.30
C LEU A 287 60.80 32.93 26.97
N ALA A 288 60.78 34.10 26.32
CA ALA A 288 61.79 34.63 25.41
C ALA A 288 61.61 34.35 23.91
N ASP A 289 61.18 35.44 23.26
CA ASP A 289 61.90 36.15 22.20
C ASP A 289 61.87 35.65 20.75
N ALA A 290 61.85 36.71 19.91
CA ALA A 290 62.30 36.80 18.53
C ALA A 290 61.28 36.52 17.42
N ASP A 291 60.78 37.64 16.91
CA ASP A 291 60.91 38.06 15.52
C ASP A 291 60.25 37.27 14.38
N SER A 292 59.53 38.07 13.58
CA SER A 292 59.53 38.03 12.11
C SER A 292 58.87 36.81 11.45
N SER A 293 57.67 37.03 10.91
CA SER A 293 57.37 36.75 9.50
C SER A 293 55.88 37.02 9.23
N ASP A 294 55.59 38.13 8.54
CA ASP A 294 54.35 38.29 7.79
C ASP A 294 54.29 37.19 6.71
N SER A 295 53.66 36.07 7.06
CA SER A 295 53.39 34.96 6.15
C SER A 295 52.00 35.15 5.53
N PRO A 296 51.88 35.40 4.21
CA PRO A 296 50.60 35.54 3.51
C PRO A 296 49.84 34.19 3.38
N THR A 297 50.36 33.11 3.98
CA THR A 297 49.89 31.74 3.76
C THR A 297 48.67 31.37 4.62
N ALA A 298 48.45 32.04 5.76
CA ALA A 298 47.32 31.77 6.67
C ALA A 298 45.96 32.27 6.12
N LEU A 299 45.96 33.28 5.24
CA LEU A 299 44.75 33.77 4.56
C LEU A 299 44.36 32.89 3.37
N ALA A 300 45.34 32.25 2.71
CA ALA A 300 45.11 31.36 1.58
C ALA A 300 44.44 30.05 2.00
N SER A 301 44.70 29.55 3.21
CA SER A 301 44.08 28.33 3.74
C SER A 301 42.59 28.47 4.08
N LEU A 302 42.05 29.69 4.18
CA LEU A 302 40.64 29.96 4.48
C LEU A 302 39.77 30.19 3.23
N LEU A 303 40.37 30.21 2.03
CA LEU A 303 39.65 30.38 0.77
C LEU A 303 38.65 29.24 0.46
N PRO A 304 38.98 27.96 0.69
CA PRO A 304 38.04 26.86 0.46
C PRO A 304 36.79 26.96 1.35
N ASP A 305 36.97 27.34 2.61
CA ASP A 305 35.86 27.47 3.57
C ASP A 305 34.94 28.64 3.22
N ARG A 306 35.50 29.75 2.72
CA ARG A 306 34.69 30.88 2.20
C ARG A 306 33.89 30.50 0.96
N GLN A 307 34.45 29.70 0.06
CA GLN A 307 33.72 29.22 -1.13
C GLN A 307 32.61 28.24 -0.75
N ALA A 308 32.86 27.36 0.22
CA ALA A 308 31.86 26.44 0.75
C ALA A 308 30.68 27.19 1.41
N LEU A 309 30.98 28.24 2.19
CA LEU A 309 29.95 29.06 2.84
C LEU A 309 29.10 29.83 1.81
N ALA A 310 29.73 30.44 0.80
CA ALA A 310 29.00 31.11 -0.28
C ALA A 310 28.12 30.14 -1.10
N SER A 311 28.57 28.89 -1.30
CA SER A 311 27.75 27.85 -1.93
C SER A 311 26.55 27.47 -1.07
N ALA A 312 26.75 27.29 0.23
CA ALA A 312 25.66 26.96 1.15
C ALA A 312 24.62 28.08 1.27
N GLU A 313 25.05 29.35 1.27
CA GLU A 313 24.14 30.50 1.25
C GLU A 313 23.31 30.56 -0.04
N LYS A 314 23.92 30.24 -1.18
CA LYS A 314 23.20 30.14 -2.46
C LYS A 314 22.19 29.00 -2.45
N ASP A 315 22.58 27.82 -1.99
CA ASP A 315 21.68 26.67 -1.89
C ASP A 315 20.50 26.95 -0.95
N LEU A 316 20.72 27.70 0.14
CA LEU A 316 19.67 28.14 1.06
C LEU A 316 18.70 29.12 0.37
N ALA A 317 19.22 30.08 -0.41
CA ALA A 317 18.39 31.00 -1.18
C ALA A 317 17.55 30.27 -2.24
N ASP A 318 18.15 29.33 -2.98
CA ASP A 318 17.46 28.51 -3.97
C ASP A 318 16.38 27.63 -3.31
N ALA A 319 16.67 27.02 -2.17
CA ALA A 319 15.69 26.27 -1.39
C ALA A 319 14.53 27.15 -0.90
N SER A 320 14.80 28.38 -0.44
CA SER A 320 13.76 29.32 -0.02
C SER A 320 12.83 29.69 -1.18
N THR A 321 13.37 29.98 -2.36
CA THR A 321 12.54 30.28 -3.55
C THR A 321 11.69 29.08 -3.99
N ALA A 322 12.22 27.86 -3.86
CA ALA A 322 11.48 26.63 -4.13
C ALA A 322 10.31 26.45 -3.15
N VAL A 323 10.50 26.75 -1.86
CA VAL A 323 9.44 26.72 -0.85
C VAL A 323 8.34 27.71 -1.17
N ASP A 324 8.68 28.93 -1.57
CA ASP A 324 7.66 29.95 -1.91
C ASP A 324 6.89 29.59 -3.18
N LYS A 325 7.54 28.97 -4.16
CA LYS A 325 6.87 28.39 -5.33
C LYS A 325 5.89 27.29 -4.93
N ILE A 326 6.28 26.37 -4.05
CA ILE A 326 5.40 25.29 -3.55
C ILE A 326 4.20 25.87 -2.80
N LYS A 327 4.38 26.92 -1.99
CA LYS A 327 3.27 27.61 -1.31
C LYS A 327 2.28 28.21 -2.32
N SER A 328 2.79 28.85 -3.37
CA SER A 328 1.96 29.40 -4.45
C SER A 328 1.17 28.31 -5.19
N ASP A 329 1.84 27.21 -5.54
CA ASP A 329 1.21 26.06 -6.20
C ASP A 329 0.14 25.40 -5.32
N LEU A 330 0.39 25.31 -4.02
CA LEU A 330 -0.57 24.80 -3.04
C LEU A 330 -1.81 25.70 -2.95
N ALA A 331 -1.65 27.02 -2.86
CA ALA A 331 -2.77 27.97 -2.88
C ALA A 331 -3.59 27.87 -4.19
N ALA A 332 -2.91 27.72 -5.33
CA ALA A 332 -3.59 27.52 -6.62
C ALA A 332 -4.36 26.19 -6.68
N ALA A 333 -3.80 25.11 -6.12
CA ALA A 333 -4.45 23.81 -6.03
C ALA A 333 -5.68 23.85 -5.11
N GLU A 334 -5.61 24.54 -3.97
CA GLU A 334 -6.73 24.74 -3.05
C GLU A 334 -7.87 25.50 -3.70
N LYS A 335 -7.57 26.57 -4.46
CA LYS A 335 -8.58 27.31 -5.24
C LYS A 335 -9.29 26.41 -6.25
N ARG A 336 -8.54 25.59 -7.01
CA ARG A 336 -9.12 24.62 -7.95
C ARG A 336 -9.98 23.57 -7.24
N ALA A 337 -9.58 23.14 -6.04
CA ALA A 337 -10.35 22.20 -5.25
C ALA A 337 -11.67 22.81 -4.76
N ALA A 338 -11.66 24.06 -4.29
CA ALA A 338 -12.85 24.80 -3.89
C ALA A 338 -13.85 24.96 -5.06
N GLU A 339 -13.36 25.33 -6.25
CA GLU A 339 -14.20 25.41 -7.47
C GLU A 339 -14.85 24.07 -7.82
N LYS A 340 -14.09 22.96 -7.75
CA LYS A 340 -14.63 21.62 -8.00
C LYS A 340 -15.66 21.20 -6.95
N ARG A 341 -15.46 21.53 -5.68
CA ARG A 341 -16.45 21.29 -4.60
C ARG A 341 -17.76 22.03 -4.88
N GLY A 342 -17.69 23.30 -5.27
CA GLY A 342 -18.87 24.09 -5.66
C GLY A 342 -19.63 23.48 -6.86
N ARG A 343 -18.92 22.92 -7.86
CA ARG A 343 -19.56 22.19 -8.97
C ARG A 343 -20.28 20.92 -8.51
N VAL A 344 -19.70 20.17 -7.58
CA VAL A 344 -20.29 18.95 -7.02
C VAL A 344 -21.55 19.29 -6.22
N GLU A 345 -21.51 20.32 -5.39
CA GLU A 345 -22.68 20.78 -4.62
C GLU A 345 -23.83 21.22 -5.52
N LYS A 346 -23.56 22.01 -6.57
CA LYS A 346 -24.57 22.38 -7.59
C LYS A 346 -25.20 21.14 -8.24
N LYS A 347 -24.41 20.12 -8.56
CA LYS A 347 -24.92 18.86 -9.12
C LYS A 347 -25.76 18.07 -8.11
N ARG A 348 -25.34 18.01 -6.84
CA ARG A 348 -26.12 17.37 -5.75
C ARG A 348 -27.47 18.07 -5.55
N ALA A 349 -27.49 19.40 -5.49
CA ALA A 349 -28.73 20.17 -5.36
C ALA A 349 -29.67 19.96 -6.56
N LYS A 350 -29.13 19.93 -7.79
CA LYS A 350 -29.92 19.63 -8.99
C LYS A 350 -30.53 18.22 -8.96
N LEU A 351 -29.76 17.23 -8.50
CA LEU A 351 -30.24 15.85 -8.36
C LEU A 351 -31.36 15.76 -7.31
N GLN A 352 -31.18 16.41 -6.16
CA GLN A 352 -32.18 16.42 -5.08
C GLN A 352 -33.51 17.04 -5.54
N ARG A 353 -33.47 18.19 -6.25
CA ARG A 353 -34.67 18.80 -6.86
C ARG A 353 -35.34 17.86 -7.87
N ARG A 354 -34.57 17.08 -8.65
CA ARG A 354 -35.13 16.11 -9.59
C ARG A 354 -35.83 14.95 -8.87
N LEU A 355 -35.21 14.43 -7.81
CA LEU A 355 -35.81 13.38 -6.97
C LEU A 355 -37.10 13.85 -6.29
N GLU A 356 -37.13 15.09 -5.81
CA GLU A 356 -38.32 15.68 -5.20
C GLU A 356 -39.46 15.85 -6.22
N ARG A 357 -39.17 16.35 -7.43
CA ARG A 357 -40.16 16.41 -8.51
C ARG A 357 -40.74 15.04 -8.88
N GLU A 358 -39.90 14.02 -8.96
CA GLU A 358 -40.35 12.63 -9.23
C GLU A 358 -41.20 12.08 -8.08
N ARG A 359 -40.84 12.37 -6.82
CA ARG A 359 -41.69 12.01 -5.66
C ARG A 359 -43.05 12.72 -5.70
N SER A 360 -43.10 14.00 -6.03
CA SER A 360 -44.35 14.75 -6.14
C SER A 360 -45.24 14.25 -7.27
N LYS A 361 -44.68 13.91 -8.43
CA LYS A 361 -45.42 13.28 -9.53
C LYS A 361 -46.01 11.93 -9.13
N ARG A 362 -45.26 11.09 -8.41
CA ARG A 362 -45.78 9.80 -7.91
C ARG A 362 -46.93 9.98 -6.91
N LYS A 363 -46.91 11.05 -6.10
CA LYS A 363 -48.02 11.40 -5.21
C LYS A 363 -49.25 11.86 -5.99
N SER A 364 -49.10 12.74 -6.99
CA SER A 364 -50.23 13.24 -7.79
C SER A 364 -50.86 12.19 -8.71
N VAL A 365 -50.14 11.11 -9.06
CA VAL A 365 -50.72 9.98 -9.82
C VAL A 365 -51.52 9.05 -8.91
N LYS A 366 -51.19 8.94 -7.62
CA LYS A 366 -51.93 8.11 -6.65
C LYS A 366 -53.21 8.81 -6.17
N GLU A 367 -53.22 10.14 -6.19
CA GLU A 367 -54.43 10.97 -6.09
C GLU A 367 -54.96 11.22 -7.50
N GLY A 368 -55.61 10.22 -8.10
CA GLY A 368 -56.26 10.39 -9.41
C GLY A 368 -57.17 11.62 -9.46
N PRO A 369 -57.50 12.15 -10.66
CA PRO A 369 -58.34 13.32 -10.79
C PRO A 369 -59.61 13.07 -9.99
N ARG A 370 -59.83 13.84 -8.92
CA ARG A 370 -61.11 13.82 -8.20
C ARG A 370 -62.16 14.17 -9.25
N SER A 371 -62.87 13.15 -9.75
CA SER A 371 -63.94 13.33 -10.70
C SER A 371 -64.90 14.36 -10.10
N LYS A 372 -65.28 15.35 -10.92
CA LYS A 372 -66.21 16.40 -10.50
C LYS A 372 -67.57 15.83 -10.06
N ASP A 373 -67.84 14.55 -10.31
CA ASP A 373 -69.06 13.85 -9.94
C ASP A 373 -69.19 13.62 -8.43
N LYS A 374 -68.10 13.40 -7.69
CA LYS A 374 -68.19 13.13 -6.24
C LYS A 374 -68.64 14.34 -5.40
N LYS A 375 -68.57 15.56 -5.96
CA LYS A 375 -69.09 16.77 -5.30
C LYS A 375 -70.61 16.92 -5.45
N ARG A 376 -71.25 16.28 -6.44
CA ARG A 376 -72.71 16.33 -6.62
C ARG A 376 -73.44 15.37 -5.67
N ASP A 377 -72.85 14.21 -5.39
CA ASP A 377 -73.48 13.21 -4.50
C ASP A 377 -73.43 13.60 -3.02
N VAL A 378 -72.35 14.24 -2.56
CA VAL A 378 -72.26 14.71 -1.17
C VAL A 378 -73.25 15.84 -0.88
N LYS A 379 -73.55 16.70 -1.87
CA LYS A 379 -74.56 17.77 -1.71
C LYS A 379 -75.99 17.21 -1.64
N ARG A 380 -76.33 16.20 -2.47
CA ARG A 380 -77.64 15.52 -2.41
C ARG A 380 -77.85 14.71 -1.13
N ALA A 381 -76.80 14.11 -0.57
CA ALA A 381 -76.88 13.41 0.72
C ALA A 381 -77.14 14.37 1.89
N GLY A 382 -76.51 15.55 1.89
CA GLY A 382 -76.75 16.59 2.90
C GLY A 382 -78.17 17.18 2.85
N GLU A 383 -78.73 17.39 1.66
CA GLU A 383 -80.10 17.89 1.49
C GLU A 383 -81.16 16.86 1.92
N ARG A 384 -80.93 15.56 1.65
CA ARG A 384 -81.82 14.49 2.14
C ARG A 384 -81.81 14.35 3.65
N LYS A 385 -80.65 14.53 4.31
CA LYS A 385 -80.55 14.49 5.77
C LYS A 385 -81.29 15.67 6.42
N LYS A 386 -81.11 16.89 5.89
CA LYS A 386 -81.86 18.06 6.38
C LYS A 386 -83.37 17.94 6.18
N LYS A 387 -83.82 17.34 5.06
CA LYS A 387 -85.26 17.11 4.81
C LYS A 387 -85.86 16.06 5.76
N ALA A 388 -85.10 15.01 6.10
CA ALA A 388 -85.52 14.02 7.10
C ALA A 388 -85.55 14.59 8.52
N GLU A 389 -84.59 15.43 8.90
CA GLU A 389 -84.57 16.09 10.22
C GLU A 389 -85.72 17.09 10.40
N MET A 390 -86.14 17.82 9.36
CA MET A 390 -87.31 18.72 9.46
C MET A 390 -88.66 17.97 9.55
N LEU A 391 -88.78 16.83 8.86
CA LEU A 391 -89.99 16.00 8.94
C LEU A 391 -90.14 15.33 10.32
N ALA A 392 -89.04 15.02 11.01
CA ALA A 392 -89.05 14.45 12.35
C ALA A 392 -89.36 15.46 13.48
N LEU A 393 -89.48 16.75 13.17
CA LEU A 393 -89.79 17.84 14.12
C LEU A 393 -91.22 18.39 13.92
N SER A 394 -92.01 17.78 13.04
CA SER A 394 -93.38 18.21 12.71
C SER A 394 -94.48 17.21 13.13
N ASP A 395 -94.09 16.16 13.87
CA ASP A 395 -94.97 15.32 14.71
C ASP A 395 -94.67 15.64 16.18
#